data_AF-A0A8H8NYS9-F1
#
_entry.id   AF-A0A8H8NYS9-F1
#
_cell.length_a   1.000
_cell.length_b   1.000
_cell.length_c   1.000
_cell.angle_alpha   90.00
_cell.angle_beta   90.00
_cell.angle_gamma   90.00
#
_symmetry.space_group_name_H-M   'P 1'
#
loop_
_entity.id
_entity.type
_entity.pdbx_description
1 polymer ?
#
loop_
_entity_poly.entity_id
_entity_poly.type
_entity_poly.pdbx_seq_one_letter_code
_entity_poly.pdbx_strand_id
1 'polypeptide(L)'
;MMGKKDDRDRRTRSGNRRDGTPNRGATGDTPPSELGGQPNQELAFRAALLYFGLLVSNAFGSLMATGILSGMQGKRGITAWRWLFFIEGAITIVIGILAIWLFPDYPHNTRWIKGSQRRLAQARLSEDAAEADEDGANDSAFAGLIMALKDPKVPILAVMTCSQLLGLSFVNFFPTLTATLGYNTTISLLLAAPPWILAAIICLLNAWHAEKTGERFFHIAGWWWVVIVAYIIALSTMATAGRYVSMFLMASGYAGFALTLVWVSNAIPRPPAKRAAAIGIVNGFGNIGNLIGSFAWKVQWSPKYHQSMIIGIATLAFSSALAFVIRTMLIRANRKMDQQDMDALQNQGDAERVREAARLEGITVEEAIRRRRGFRYLH
;
A
#
# COMPACT_ATOMS: atom_id res chain seq x y z
N MET A 1 24.95 72.67 4.63
CA MET A 1 25.22 72.17 3.26
C MET A 1 26.64 71.61 3.27
N MET A 2 26.78 70.28 3.39
CA MET A 2 27.23 69.39 2.30
C MET A 2 28.69 69.71 1.89
N GLY A 3 29.73 68.90 2.12
CA GLY A 3 29.83 67.52 2.59
C GLY A 3 30.82 66.73 1.71
N LYS A 4 31.94 66.31 2.32
CA LYS A 4 32.69 65.04 2.11
C LYS A 4 33.42 64.85 0.75
N LYS A 5 34.66 64.36 0.67
CA LYS A 5 35.24 63.15 1.30
C LYS A 5 36.78 63.16 1.23
N ASP A 6 37.42 62.75 2.33
CA ASP A 6 38.75 62.15 2.40
C ASP A 6 38.71 60.66 2.03
N ASP A 7 39.78 60.13 1.44
CA ASP A 7 40.39 58.86 1.89
C ASP A 7 41.80 58.66 1.29
N ARG A 8 42.82 58.63 2.16
CA ARG A 8 44.15 58.02 1.99
C ARG A 8 44.60 57.64 3.40
N ASP A 9 45.01 56.40 3.66
CA ASP A 9 46.38 55.96 3.41
C ASP A 9 46.64 54.51 3.88
N ARG A 10 47.66 53.91 3.27
CA ARG A 10 48.21 52.56 3.55
C ARG A 10 49.24 52.60 4.69
N ARG A 11 49.48 51.40 5.27
CA ARG A 11 50.73 50.79 5.84
C ARG A 11 50.43 50.22 7.25
N THR A 12 50.89 49.04 7.70
CA THR A 12 52.23 48.41 7.67
C THR A 12 52.18 46.90 8.07
N ARG A 13 53.05 46.08 7.42
CA ARG A 13 53.97 45.01 7.92
C ARG A 13 53.59 44.17 9.17
N SER A 14 53.48 42.84 9.08
CA SER A 14 54.53 41.78 9.05
C SER A 14 54.86 41.19 10.42
N GLY A 15 54.74 39.85 10.57
CA GLY A 15 55.57 39.07 11.49
C GLY A 15 54.89 37.99 12.33
N ASN A 16 55.16 36.73 11.94
CA ASN A 16 55.69 35.64 12.78
C ASN A 16 54.81 34.38 12.98
N ARG A 17 55.47 33.23 12.76
CA ARG A 17 55.01 31.85 12.89
C ARG A 17 54.95 31.43 14.37
N ARG A 18 54.03 30.51 14.72
CA ARG A 18 54.30 29.24 15.44
C ARG A 18 53.01 28.46 15.72
N ASP A 19 53.17 27.14 15.69
CA ASP A 19 52.18 26.09 15.89
C ASP A 19 51.39 26.20 17.20
N GLY A 20 50.14 25.76 17.14
CA GLY A 20 49.25 25.60 18.28
C GLY A 20 47.91 25.05 17.82
N THR A 21 47.80 23.72 17.76
CA THR A 21 46.59 22.90 17.61
C THR A 21 45.26 23.61 17.93
N PRO A 22 44.25 23.60 17.03
CA PRO A 22 42.87 23.81 17.42
C PRO A 22 42.19 22.45 17.61
N ASN A 23 42.11 22.06 18.88
CA ASN A 23 40.85 21.75 19.55
C ASN A 23 39.85 20.89 18.76
N ARG A 24 39.85 19.57 19.06
CA ARG A 24 38.71 18.68 18.82
C ARG A 24 37.49 19.24 19.56
N GLY A 25 36.57 19.84 18.83
CA GLY A 25 35.32 20.37 19.38
C GLY A 25 34.21 20.33 18.35
N ALA A 26 33.43 19.24 18.40
CA ALA A 26 32.01 19.18 18.02
C ALA A 26 31.63 19.64 16.61
N THR A 27 31.94 18.85 15.58
CA THR A 27 31.00 18.68 14.45
C THR A 27 30.31 17.34 14.62
N GLY A 28 29.07 17.38 15.11
CA GLY A 28 28.16 16.24 15.04
C GLY A 28 27.73 16.06 13.59
N ASP A 29 28.64 15.57 12.75
CA ASP A 29 28.32 15.05 11.42
C ASP A 29 27.75 13.64 11.60
N THR A 30 26.51 13.56 12.09
CA THR A 30 25.69 12.39 11.81
C THR A 30 25.25 12.51 10.34
N PRO A 31 25.67 11.59 9.46
CA PRO A 31 25.28 11.64 8.06
C PRO A 31 23.73 11.64 7.94
N PRO A 32 23.13 12.38 6.98
CA PRO A 32 21.68 12.44 6.82
C PRO A 32 21.00 11.10 6.44
N SER A 33 21.76 10.01 6.40
CA SER A 33 21.32 8.70 5.91
C SER A 33 20.62 7.82 6.96
N GLU A 34 20.61 8.18 8.25
CA GLU A 34 20.06 7.32 9.31
C GLU A 34 18.66 7.70 9.82
N LEU A 35 18.09 8.83 9.40
CA LEU A 35 16.74 9.27 9.84
C LEU A 35 15.73 9.43 8.70
N GLY A 36 16.11 9.05 7.48
CA GLY A 36 15.24 9.03 6.30
C GLY A 36 14.98 7.60 5.85
N GLY A 37 13.95 6.95 6.40
CA GLY A 37 13.37 5.78 5.74
C GLY A 37 13.07 6.15 4.29
N GLN A 38 13.49 5.31 3.34
CA GLN A 38 13.26 5.58 1.92
C GLN A 38 11.74 5.78 1.69
N PRO A 39 11.28 6.77 0.90
CA PRO A 39 9.86 7.07 0.71
C PRO A 39 9.01 5.84 0.31
N ASN A 40 9.61 4.91 -0.42
CA ASN A 40 8.97 3.68 -0.89
C ASN A 40 8.84 2.59 0.17
N GLN A 41 9.66 2.61 1.23
CA GLN A 41 9.64 1.62 2.30
C GLN A 41 8.49 1.84 3.27
N GLU A 42 8.02 3.07 3.48
CA GLU A 42 6.91 3.33 4.41
C GLU A 42 5.53 3.11 3.79
N LEU A 43 5.43 3.04 2.45
CA LEU A 43 4.14 2.97 1.75
C LEU A 43 3.41 1.64 2.01
N ALA A 44 4.15 0.53 2.09
CA ALA A 44 3.55 -0.79 2.27
C ALA A 44 3.00 -0.98 3.69
N PHE A 45 3.73 -0.54 4.71
CA PHE A 45 3.31 -0.59 6.10
C PHE A 45 2.11 0.32 6.35
N ARG A 46 2.10 1.54 5.77
CA ARG A 46 0.95 2.45 5.86
C ARG A 46 -0.29 1.85 5.20
N ALA A 47 -0.14 1.25 4.01
CA ALA A 47 -1.24 0.55 3.35
C ALA A 47 -1.71 -0.66 4.16
N ALA A 48 -0.80 -1.42 4.75
CA ALA A 48 -1.13 -2.56 5.60
C ALA A 48 -1.85 -2.14 6.88
N LEU A 49 -1.53 -1.00 7.47
CA LEU A 49 -2.24 -0.46 8.63
C LEU A 49 -3.69 -0.10 8.28
N LEU A 50 -3.92 0.47 7.09
CA LEU A 50 -5.26 0.74 6.58
C LEU A 50 -6.07 -0.56 6.43
N TYR A 51 -5.47 -1.58 5.82
CA TYR A 51 -6.11 -2.89 5.64
C TYR A 51 -6.28 -3.67 6.95
N PHE A 52 -5.37 -3.52 7.90
CA PHE A 52 -5.52 -4.02 9.26
C PHE A 52 -6.79 -3.45 9.91
N GLY A 53 -7.01 -2.15 9.80
CA GLY A 53 -8.23 -1.49 10.27
C GLY A 53 -9.49 -2.08 9.64
N LEU A 54 -9.47 -2.35 8.32
CA LEU A 54 -10.57 -3.02 7.62
C LEU A 54 -10.86 -4.42 8.17
N LEU A 55 -9.82 -5.24 8.39
CA LEU A 55 -9.98 -6.61 8.89
C LEU A 55 -10.48 -6.65 10.34
N VAL A 56 -9.97 -5.76 11.19
CA VAL A 56 -10.46 -5.58 12.56
C VAL A 56 -11.92 -5.13 12.54
N SER A 57 -12.29 -4.20 11.64
CA SER A 57 -13.67 -3.76 11.48
C SER A 57 -14.60 -4.91 11.10
N ASN A 58 -14.17 -5.85 10.24
CA ASN A 58 -14.96 -7.04 9.92
C ASN A 58 -15.20 -7.93 11.15
N ALA A 59 -14.17 -8.13 11.98
CA ALA A 59 -14.31 -8.90 13.23
C ALA A 59 -15.26 -8.21 14.21
N PHE A 60 -15.08 -6.91 14.44
CA PHE A 60 -15.92 -6.12 15.34
C PHE A 60 -17.36 -6.02 14.85
N GLY A 61 -17.60 -5.88 13.55
CA GLY A 61 -18.93 -5.89 12.96
C GLY A 61 -19.68 -7.19 13.25
N SER A 62 -19.02 -8.35 13.10
CA SER A 62 -19.63 -9.64 13.46
C SER A 62 -19.93 -9.77 14.96
N LEU A 63 -19.04 -9.29 15.84
CA LEU A 63 -19.25 -9.29 17.29
C LEU A 63 -20.39 -8.35 17.72
N MET A 64 -20.41 -7.14 17.18
CA MET A 64 -21.47 -6.17 17.42
C MET A 64 -22.83 -6.70 16.95
N ALA A 65 -22.89 -7.25 15.73
CA ALA A 65 -24.10 -7.88 15.21
C ALA A 65 -24.59 -8.99 16.14
N THR A 66 -23.68 -9.83 16.66
CA THR A 66 -24.01 -10.87 17.64
C THR A 66 -24.66 -10.31 18.90
N GLY A 67 -24.05 -9.28 19.51
CA GLY A 67 -24.57 -8.66 20.74
C GLY A 67 -25.93 -7.97 20.54
N ILE A 68 -26.11 -7.32 19.39
CA ILE A 68 -27.33 -6.60 19.05
C ILE A 68 -28.47 -7.57 18.73
N LEU A 69 -28.23 -8.58 17.89
CA LEU A 69 -29.26 -9.55 17.49
C LEU A 69 -29.72 -10.42 18.65
N SER A 70 -28.84 -10.76 19.59
CA SER A 70 -29.19 -11.55 20.77
C SER A 70 -29.92 -10.77 21.87
N GLY A 71 -29.57 -9.49 22.07
CA GLY A 71 -30.02 -8.72 23.23
C GLY A 71 -31.14 -7.69 22.98
N MET A 72 -31.48 -7.39 21.72
CA MET A 72 -32.38 -6.26 21.39
C MET A 72 -33.60 -6.63 20.54
N GLN A 73 -33.86 -7.92 20.31
CA GLN A 73 -35.07 -8.34 19.63
C GLN A 73 -36.32 -7.93 20.44
N GLY A 74 -37.19 -7.11 19.84
CA GLY A 74 -38.44 -6.64 20.46
C GLY A 74 -38.25 -5.52 21.49
N LYS A 75 -37.03 -5.04 21.74
CA LYS A 75 -36.81 -3.91 22.65
C LYS A 75 -37.42 -2.64 22.06
N ARG A 76 -38.29 -1.99 22.84
CA ARG A 76 -39.10 -0.82 22.44
C ARG A 76 -39.98 -1.08 21.22
N GLY A 77 -40.39 -2.33 20.97
CA GLY A 77 -41.20 -2.71 19.80
C GLY A 77 -40.43 -2.66 18.47
N ILE A 78 -39.10 -2.55 18.51
CA ILE A 78 -38.24 -2.43 17.34
C ILE A 78 -37.51 -3.76 17.11
N THR A 79 -37.41 -4.18 15.85
CA THR A 79 -36.66 -5.37 15.44
C THR A 79 -35.15 -5.17 15.61
N ALA A 80 -34.41 -6.22 15.97
CA ALA A 80 -32.98 -6.10 16.27
C ALA A 80 -32.14 -5.54 15.11
N TRP A 81 -32.51 -5.82 13.85
CA TRP A 81 -31.77 -5.32 12.68
C TRP A 81 -31.83 -3.79 12.55
N ARG A 82 -32.91 -3.13 13.01
CA ARG A 82 -33.01 -1.65 12.97
C ARG A 82 -32.10 -1.02 14.02
N TRP A 83 -31.98 -1.67 15.19
CA TRP A 83 -31.04 -1.26 16.23
C TRP A 83 -29.59 -1.32 15.75
N LEU A 84 -29.24 -2.27 14.88
CA LEU A 84 -27.91 -2.35 14.28
C LEU A 84 -27.58 -1.05 13.50
N PHE A 85 -28.49 -0.60 12.63
CA PHE A 85 -28.33 0.67 11.91
C PHE A 85 -28.27 1.88 12.84
N PHE A 86 -29.09 1.94 13.89
CA PHE A 86 -29.07 3.07 14.82
C PHE A 86 -27.76 3.17 15.60
N ILE A 87 -27.23 2.05 16.10
CA ILE A 87 -26.00 2.04 16.88
C ILE A 87 -24.78 2.30 15.99
N GLU A 88 -24.64 1.57 14.88
CA GLU A 88 -23.51 1.76 13.96
C GLU A 88 -23.53 3.15 13.33
N GLY A 89 -24.71 3.63 12.93
CA GLY A 89 -24.89 4.98 12.40
C GLY A 89 -24.51 6.05 13.42
N ALA A 90 -24.97 5.93 14.67
CA ALA A 90 -24.63 6.89 15.73
C ALA A 90 -23.13 6.93 16.03
N ILE A 91 -22.47 5.77 16.14
CA ILE A 91 -21.02 5.69 16.34
C ILE A 91 -20.28 6.36 15.17
N THR A 92 -20.72 6.09 13.93
CA THR A 92 -20.13 6.68 12.72
C THR A 92 -20.27 8.20 12.70
N ILE A 93 -21.43 8.74 13.09
CA ILE A 93 -21.65 10.19 13.18
C ILE A 93 -20.72 10.81 14.22
N VAL A 94 -20.59 10.20 15.41
CA VAL A 94 -19.68 10.69 16.47
C VAL A 94 -18.23 10.69 15.98
N ILE A 95 -17.78 9.61 15.35
CA ILE A 95 -16.43 9.53 14.77
C ILE A 95 -16.25 10.58 13.67
N GLY A 96 -17.26 10.80 12.82
CA GLY A 96 -17.24 11.84 11.78
C GLY A 96 -17.12 13.25 12.35
N ILE A 97 -17.80 13.55 13.45
CA ILE A 97 -17.67 14.83 14.16
C ILE A 97 -16.27 14.97 14.79
N LEU A 98 -15.74 13.91 15.38
CA LEU A 98 -14.39 13.89 15.95
C LEU A 98 -13.32 14.04 14.86
N ALA A 99 -13.55 13.48 13.67
CA ALA A 99 -12.63 13.55 12.53
C ALA A 99 -12.35 15.00 12.10
N ILE A 100 -13.31 15.92 12.25
CA ILE A 100 -13.12 17.36 11.97
C ILE A 100 -11.99 17.95 12.82
N TRP A 101 -11.79 17.44 14.04
CA TRP A 101 -10.76 17.92 14.96
C TRP A 101 -9.49 17.07 14.94
N LEU A 102 -9.61 15.78 14.57
CA LEU A 102 -8.52 14.82 14.60
C LEU A 102 -7.68 14.82 13.32
N PHE A 103 -8.29 15.08 12.15
CA PHE A 103 -7.56 15.09 10.89
C PHE A 103 -6.69 16.34 10.77
N PRO A 104 -5.37 16.17 10.56
CA PRO A 104 -4.50 17.30 10.29
C PRO A 104 -4.79 17.86 8.89
N ASP A 105 -5.11 19.15 8.82
CA ASP A 105 -4.99 19.89 7.56
C ASP A 105 -3.51 19.93 7.10
N TYR A 106 -3.28 20.38 5.85
CA TYR A 106 -1.94 20.57 5.26
C TYR A 106 -0.91 21.09 6.28
N PRO A 107 0.39 20.72 6.16
CA PRO A 107 1.44 21.05 7.14
C PRO A 107 1.51 22.53 7.56
N HIS A 108 0.99 23.44 6.72
CA HIS A 108 0.91 24.86 7.02
C HIS A 108 -0.22 25.26 8.00
N ASN A 109 -1.31 24.49 8.07
CA ASN A 109 -2.49 24.75 8.90
C ASN A 109 -2.63 23.78 10.09
N THR A 110 -1.78 22.76 10.17
CA THR A 110 -1.87 21.74 11.21
C THR A 110 -1.58 22.31 12.60
N ARG A 111 -2.51 22.13 13.55
CA ARG A 111 -2.39 22.64 14.93
C ARG A 111 -1.36 21.90 15.78
N TRP A 112 -0.99 20.67 15.41
CA TRP A 112 -0.20 19.76 16.24
C TRP A 112 1.29 19.67 15.88
N ILE A 113 1.68 20.10 14.67
CA ILE A 113 3.09 20.06 14.23
C ILE A 113 3.69 21.47 14.33
N LYS A 114 4.61 21.68 15.30
CA LYS A 114 5.29 22.97 15.52
C LYS A 114 6.80 22.86 15.32
N GLY A 115 7.42 23.97 14.91
CA GLY A 115 8.88 24.12 14.87
C GLY A 115 9.58 23.34 13.74
N SER A 116 10.63 22.59 14.10
CA SER A 116 11.51 21.87 13.16
C SER A 116 10.80 20.78 12.36
N GLN A 117 9.85 20.06 12.96
CA GLN A 117 9.07 19.01 12.29
C GLN A 117 8.17 19.57 11.18
N ARG A 118 7.63 20.79 11.35
CA ARG A 118 6.83 21.46 10.32
C ARG A 118 7.68 21.81 9.10
N ARG A 119 8.91 22.31 9.34
CA ARG A 119 9.86 22.60 8.25
C ARG A 119 10.30 21.33 7.54
N LEU A 120 10.55 20.24 8.26
CA LEU A 120 10.88 18.95 7.64
C LEU A 120 9.71 18.38 6.83
N ALA A 121 8.48 18.45 7.35
CA ALA A 121 7.29 18.02 6.63
C ALA A 121 7.03 18.88 5.38
N GLN A 122 7.25 20.20 5.47
CA GLN A 122 7.16 21.11 4.33
C GLN A 122 8.26 20.85 3.31
N ALA A 123 9.50 20.60 3.76
CA ALA A 123 10.63 20.25 2.88
C ALA A 123 10.35 18.94 2.12
N ARG A 124 9.84 17.91 2.81
CA ARG A 124 9.42 16.65 2.17
C ARG A 124 8.25 16.86 1.20
N LEU A 125 7.23 17.63 1.59
CA LEU A 125 6.12 17.93 0.68
C LEU A 125 6.60 18.72 -0.55
N SER A 126 7.55 19.65 -0.38
CA SER A 126 8.11 20.42 -1.49
C SER A 126 9.06 19.61 -2.35
N GLU A 127 9.76 18.61 -1.79
CA GLU A 127 10.61 17.68 -2.53
C GLU A 127 9.75 16.70 -3.34
N ASP A 128 8.69 16.14 -2.73
CA ASP A 128 7.68 15.34 -3.43
C ASP A 128 6.93 16.18 -4.50
N ALA A 129 6.66 17.46 -4.23
CA ALA A 129 6.03 18.37 -5.18
C ALA A 129 6.99 18.85 -6.28
N ALA A 130 8.28 19.04 -5.98
CA ALA A 130 9.31 19.40 -6.96
C ALA A 130 9.65 18.21 -7.87
N GLU A 131 9.71 16.97 -7.36
CA GLU A 131 9.76 15.77 -8.20
C GLU A 131 8.51 15.66 -9.08
N ALA A 132 7.34 16.06 -8.57
CA ALA A 132 6.11 16.10 -9.36
C ALA A 132 6.10 17.23 -10.41
N ASP A 133 6.76 18.37 -10.16
CA ASP A 133 6.87 19.51 -11.09
C ASP A 133 7.96 19.30 -12.15
N GLU A 134 9.11 18.71 -11.79
CA GLU A 134 10.20 18.38 -12.73
C GLU A 134 9.79 17.28 -13.72
N ASP A 135 9.01 16.28 -13.28
CA ASP A 135 8.41 15.26 -14.16
C ASP A 135 7.06 15.70 -14.79
N GLY A 136 6.54 16.91 -14.48
CA GLY A 136 5.13 17.27 -14.69
C GLY A 136 4.81 18.59 -15.42
N ALA A 137 5.79 19.42 -15.77
CA ALA A 137 5.53 20.74 -16.38
C ALA A 137 4.77 20.71 -17.73
N ASN A 138 4.62 19.55 -18.39
CA ASN A 138 3.92 19.41 -19.68
C ASN A 138 2.86 18.28 -19.76
N ASP A 139 2.65 17.47 -18.72
CA ASP A 139 1.76 16.31 -18.78
C ASP A 139 0.39 16.60 -18.14
N SER A 140 -0.57 17.02 -18.96
CA SER A 140 -1.99 17.09 -18.57
C SER A 140 -2.46 15.76 -17.96
N ALA A 141 -3.37 15.81 -16.97
CA ALA A 141 -3.98 14.60 -16.38
C ALA A 141 -4.58 13.67 -17.46
N PHE A 142 -5.05 14.24 -18.57
CA PHE A 142 -5.54 13.49 -19.72
C PHE A 142 -4.42 12.78 -20.50
N ALA A 143 -3.25 13.41 -20.64
CA ALA A 143 -2.06 12.76 -21.20
C ALA A 143 -1.60 11.59 -20.31
N GLY A 144 -1.60 11.79 -18.98
CA GLY A 144 -1.37 10.74 -17.99
C GLY A 144 -2.30 9.54 -18.16
N LEU A 145 -3.60 9.80 -18.37
CA LEU A 145 -4.61 8.76 -18.63
C LEU A 145 -4.33 7.99 -19.92
N ILE A 146 -4.04 8.68 -21.03
CA ILE A 146 -3.71 8.03 -22.31
C ILE A 146 -2.45 7.18 -22.16
N MET A 147 -1.42 7.68 -21.46
CA MET A 147 -0.21 6.92 -21.18
C MET A 147 -0.48 5.67 -20.34
N ALA A 148 -1.41 5.74 -19.38
CA ALA A 148 -1.80 4.59 -18.57
C ALA A 148 -2.52 3.54 -19.42
N LEU A 149 -3.46 3.95 -20.28
CA LEU A 149 -4.19 3.03 -21.16
C LEU A 149 -3.30 2.35 -22.21
N LYS A 150 -2.25 3.04 -22.67
CA LYS A 150 -1.26 2.48 -23.60
C LYS A 150 -0.25 1.55 -22.93
N ASP A 151 -0.12 1.57 -21.61
CA ASP A 151 0.81 0.71 -20.90
C ASP A 151 0.24 -0.71 -20.82
N PRO A 152 0.92 -1.74 -21.39
CA PRO A 152 0.42 -3.10 -21.39
C PRO A 152 0.28 -3.70 -19.98
N LYS A 153 0.95 -3.14 -18.96
CA LYS A 153 0.84 -3.61 -17.57
C LYS A 153 -0.51 -3.24 -16.96
N VAL A 154 -1.10 -2.09 -17.31
CA VAL A 154 -2.37 -1.59 -16.73
C VAL A 154 -3.55 -2.53 -16.96
N PRO A 155 -3.88 -2.96 -18.20
CA PRO A 155 -5.00 -3.87 -18.41
C PRO A 155 -4.75 -5.24 -17.77
N ILE A 156 -3.50 -5.74 -17.76
CA ILE A 156 -3.16 -7.00 -17.09
C ILE A 156 -3.39 -6.90 -15.58
N LEU A 157 -2.91 -5.82 -14.94
CA LEU A 157 -3.12 -5.56 -13.51
C LEU A 157 -4.61 -5.33 -13.17
N ALA A 158 -5.37 -4.70 -14.07
CA ALA A 158 -6.80 -4.48 -13.90
C ALA A 158 -7.57 -5.81 -13.93
N VAL A 159 -7.30 -6.67 -14.92
CA VAL A 159 -7.92 -8.00 -15.03
C VAL A 159 -7.48 -8.90 -13.88
N MET A 160 -6.21 -8.85 -13.48
CA MET A 160 -5.68 -9.56 -12.32
C MET A 160 -6.44 -9.14 -11.04
N THR A 161 -6.58 -7.85 -10.79
CA THR A 161 -7.27 -7.33 -9.60
C THR A 161 -8.77 -7.67 -9.62
N CYS A 162 -9.41 -7.63 -10.78
CA CYS A 162 -10.79 -8.07 -10.96
C CYS A 162 -10.96 -9.56 -10.63
N SER A 163 -10.07 -10.41 -11.16
CA SER A 163 -10.10 -11.84 -10.89
C SER A 163 -9.80 -12.17 -9.42
N GLN A 164 -8.83 -11.46 -8.81
CA GLN A 164 -8.54 -11.56 -7.38
C GLN A 164 -9.76 -11.21 -6.53
N LEU A 165 -10.41 -10.07 -6.79
CA LEU A 165 -11.58 -9.63 -6.00
C LEU A 165 -12.77 -10.56 -6.17
N LEU A 166 -12.96 -11.13 -7.36
CA LEU A 166 -13.94 -12.19 -7.58
C LEU A 166 -13.62 -13.44 -6.73
N GLY A 167 -12.35 -13.85 -6.70
CA GLY A 167 -11.88 -14.97 -5.88
C GLY A 167 -12.02 -14.75 -4.37
N LEU A 168 -11.91 -13.49 -3.92
CA LEU A 168 -12.04 -13.07 -2.51
C LEU A 168 -13.47 -12.61 -2.14
N SER A 169 -14.42 -12.68 -3.07
CA SER A 169 -15.80 -12.19 -2.88
C SER A 169 -16.58 -12.88 -1.75
N PHE A 170 -16.07 -14.01 -1.24
CA PHE A 170 -16.62 -14.72 -0.09
C PHE A 170 -16.77 -13.83 1.16
N VAL A 171 -15.98 -12.74 1.28
CA VAL A 171 -16.06 -11.79 2.40
C VAL A 171 -17.47 -11.28 2.64
N ASN A 172 -18.20 -10.99 1.56
CA ASN A 172 -19.54 -10.41 1.61
C ASN A 172 -20.58 -11.40 2.14
N PHE A 173 -20.25 -12.69 2.07
CA PHE A 173 -21.11 -13.80 2.45
C PHE A 173 -20.52 -14.58 3.63
N PHE A 174 -19.51 -14.03 4.31
CA PHE A 174 -18.81 -14.70 5.40
C PHE A 174 -19.75 -15.11 6.55
N PRO A 175 -20.70 -14.25 7.01
CA PRO A 175 -21.71 -14.67 7.98
C PRO A 175 -22.56 -15.85 7.50
N THR A 176 -23.00 -15.81 6.24
CA THR A 176 -23.79 -16.88 5.63
C THR A 176 -22.99 -18.19 5.56
N LEU A 177 -21.70 -18.12 5.22
CA LEU A 177 -20.77 -19.25 5.25
C LEU A 177 -20.63 -19.81 6.65
N THR A 178 -20.47 -18.97 7.69
CA THR A 178 -20.40 -19.44 9.09
C THR A 178 -21.71 -20.04 9.60
N ALA A 179 -22.86 -19.62 9.06
CA ALA A 179 -24.16 -20.23 9.36
C ALA A 179 -24.26 -21.68 8.87
N THR A 180 -23.51 -22.05 7.81
CA THR A 180 -23.49 -23.43 7.30
C THR A 180 -22.83 -24.44 8.25
N LEU A 181 -22.18 -23.99 9.32
CA LEU A 181 -21.63 -24.86 10.37
C LEU A 181 -22.73 -25.50 11.24
N GLY A 182 -23.98 -25.06 11.12
CA GLY A 182 -25.13 -25.65 11.80
C GLY A 182 -25.39 -25.10 13.22
N TYR A 183 -24.70 -24.02 13.61
CA TYR A 183 -24.97 -23.33 14.88
C TYR A 183 -26.09 -22.29 14.73
N ASN A 184 -26.62 -21.83 15.87
CA ASN A 184 -27.56 -20.71 15.91
C ASN A 184 -26.90 -19.43 15.34
N THR A 185 -27.69 -18.54 14.73
CA THR A 185 -27.26 -17.27 14.11
C THR A 185 -26.30 -16.47 15.01
N THR A 186 -26.60 -16.36 16.30
CA THR A 186 -25.74 -15.67 17.29
C THR A 186 -24.36 -16.33 17.41
N ILE A 187 -24.31 -17.66 17.53
CA ILE A 187 -23.06 -18.40 17.67
C ILE A 187 -22.27 -18.36 16.36
N SER A 188 -22.94 -18.48 15.21
CA SER A 188 -22.29 -18.39 13.89
C SER A 188 -21.64 -17.02 13.66
N LEU A 189 -22.32 -15.93 14.01
CA LEU A 189 -21.74 -14.58 13.94
C LEU A 189 -20.57 -14.41 14.91
N LEU A 190 -20.63 -15.00 16.10
CA LEU A 190 -19.51 -15.00 17.03
C LEU A 190 -18.30 -15.76 16.45
N LEU A 191 -18.53 -16.92 15.84
CA LEU A 191 -17.50 -17.73 15.18
C LEU A 191 -16.92 -17.06 13.94
N ALA A 192 -17.60 -16.07 13.36
CA ALA A 192 -17.11 -15.30 12.22
C ALA A 192 -15.97 -14.34 12.58
N ALA A 193 -15.88 -13.89 13.84
CA ALA A 193 -14.90 -12.87 14.23
C ALA A 193 -13.44 -13.39 14.34
N PRO A 194 -13.15 -14.57 14.95
CA PRO A 194 -11.78 -15.06 15.11
C PRO A 194 -10.97 -15.19 13.80
N PRO A 195 -11.54 -15.69 12.67
CA PRO A 195 -10.84 -15.70 11.39
C PRO A 195 -10.32 -14.33 10.94
N TRP A 196 -11.11 -13.27 11.12
CA TRP A 196 -10.73 -11.91 10.75
C TRP A 196 -9.64 -11.32 11.65
N ILE A 197 -9.66 -11.65 12.95
CA ILE A 197 -8.60 -11.25 13.89
C ILE A 197 -7.27 -11.89 13.49
N LEU A 198 -7.26 -13.19 13.19
CA LEU A 198 -6.05 -13.87 12.72
C LEU A 198 -5.56 -13.28 11.40
N ALA A 199 -6.47 -13.03 10.46
CA ALA A 199 -6.14 -12.40 9.17
C ALA A 199 -5.51 -11.01 9.37
N ALA A 200 -5.97 -10.23 10.34
CA ALA A 200 -5.41 -8.92 10.66
C ALA A 200 -3.95 -9.03 11.15
N ILE A 201 -3.66 -9.97 12.06
CA ILE A 201 -2.29 -10.24 12.53
C ILE A 201 -1.39 -10.68 11.37
N ILE A 202 -1.87 -11.62 10.55
CA ILE A 202 -1.15 -12.11 9.38
C ILE A 202 -0.89 -10.99 8.37
N CYS A 203 -1.85 -10.08 8.16
CA CYS A 203 -1.69 -8.95 7.26
C CYS A 203 -0.51 -8.05 7.66
N LEU A 204 -0.40 -7.71 8.95
CA LEU A 204 0.73 -6.92 9.47
C LEU A 204 2.06 -7.65 9.32
N LEU A 205 2.11 -8.93 9.68
CA LEU A 205 3.32 -9.75 9.55
C LEU A 205 3.75 -9.90 8.08
N ASN A 206 2.80 -10.12 7.18
CA ASN A 206 3.06 -10.24 5.75
C ASN A 206 3.59 -8.93 5.16
N ALA A 207 3.01 -7.79 5.56
CA ALA A 207 3.45 -6.49 5.10
C ALA A 207 4.87 -6.16 5.57
N TRP A 208 5.15 -6.38 6.86
CA TRP A 208 6.50 -6.22 7.43
C TRP A 208 7.51 -7.13 6.74
N HIS A 209 7.14 -8.40 6.49
CA HIS A 209 8.02 -9.32 5.80
C HIS A 209 8.26 -8.93 4.34
N ALA A 210 7.22 -8.46 3.63
CA ALA A 210 7.31 -7.99 2.24
C ALA A 210 8.19 -6.75 2.09
N GLU A 211 8.27 -5.90 3.11
CA GLU A 211 9.21 -4.78 3.14
C GLU A 211 10.65 -5.25 3.30
N LYS A 212 10.89 -6.22 4.17
CA LYS A 212 12.24 -6.76 4.40
C LYS A 212 12.78 -7.53 3.20
N THR A 213 11.92 -8.25 2.47
CA THR A 213 12.33 -9.06 1.32
C THR A 213 12.38 -8.27 0.02
N GLY A 214 11.56 -7.23 -0.13
CA GLY A 214 11.44 -6.45 -1.36
C GLY A 214 10.73 -7.18 -2.51
N GLU A 215 10.43 -8.46 -2.37
CA GLU A 215 9.65 -9.26 -3.33
C GLU A 215 8.16 -9.03 -3.08
N ARG A 216 7.38 -8.66 -4.09
CA ARG A 216 5.93 -8.43 -3.94
C ARG A 216 5.11 -9.62 -4.42
N PHE A 217 5.58 -10.32 -5.46
CA PHE A 217 4.85 -11.45 -6.04
C PHE A 217 4.55 -12.57 -5.03
N PHE A 218 5.56 -13.06 -4.30
CA PHE A 218 5.38 -14.18 -3.37
C PHE A 218 4.46 -13.83 -2.19
N HIS A 219 4.53 -12.59 -1.73
CA HIS A 219 3.69 -12.06 -0.66
C HIS A 219 2.25 -11.76 -1.07
N ILE A 220 1.92 -11.87 -2.37
CA ILE A 220 0.57 -11.74 -2.90
C ILE A 220 0.07 -13.11 -3.33
N ALA A 221 0.76 -13.74 -4.30
CA ALA A 221 0.37 -15.01 -4.88
C ALA A 221 0.40 -16.16 -3.86
N GLY A 222 1.34 -16.14 -2.91
CA GLY A 222 1.41 -17.14 -1.85
C GLY A 222 0.12 -17.22 -1.03
N TRP A 223 -0.48 -16.07 -0.69
CA TRP A 223 -1.75 -16.02 0.04
C TRP A 223 -2.94 -16.41 -0.83
N TRP A 224 -2.92 -16.16 -2.15
CA TRP A 224 -3.96 -16.69 -3.03
C TRP A 224 -3.94 -18.22 -3.08
N TRP A 225 -2.76 -18.84 -3.07
CA TRP A 225 -2.65 -20.30 -2.98
C TRP A 225 -3.15 -20.84 -1.63
N VAL A 226 -2.92 -20.13 -0.53
CA VAL A 226 -3.52 -20.48 0.78
C VAL A 226 -5.05 -20.49 0.70
N VAL A 227 -5.65 -19.49 0.03
CA VAL A 227 -7.12 -19.44 -0.18
C VAL A 227 -7.60 -20.56 -1.10
N ILE A 228 -6.84 -20.90 -2.16
CA ILE A 228 -7.16 -22.05 -3.03
C ILE A 228 -7.18 -23.34 -2.20
N VAL A 229 -6.17 -23.59 -1.36
CA VAL A 229 -6.15 -24.74 -0.45
C VAL A 229 -7.35 -24.71 0.49
N ALA A 230 -7.70 -23.53 1.01
CA ALA A 230 -8.87 -23.37 1.86
C ALA A 230 -10.18 -23.76 1.15
N TYR A 231 -10.37 -23.33 -0.11
CA TYR A 231 -11.51 -23.74 -0.91
C TYR A 231 -11.51 -25.24 -1.20
N ILE A 232 -10.35 -25.85 -1.47
CA ILE A 232 -10.24 -27.30 -1.67
C ILE A 232 -10.64 -28.06 -0.40
N ILE A 233 -10.18 -27.62 0.77
CA ILE A 233 -10.60 -28.20 2.06
C ILE A 233 -12.12 -28.07 2.23
N ALA A 234 -12.67 -26.87 1.99
CA ALA A 234 -14.10 -26.62 2.12
C ALA A 234 -14.96 -27.43 1.14
N LEU A 235 -14.44 -27.76 -0.05
CA LEU A 235 -15.06 -28.66 -1.03
C LEU A 235 -14.98 -30.13 -0.62
N SER A 236 -13.90 -30.52 0.06
CA SER A 236 -13.58 -31.92 0.34
C SER A 236 -14.27 -32.45 1.61
N THR A 237 -14.60 -31.57 2.57
CA THR A 237 -15.20 -31.99 3.84
C THR A 237 -16.38 -31.12 4.27
N MET A 238 -17.39 -31.78 4.82
CA MET A 238 -18.51 -31.14 5.51
C MET A 238 -18.36 -31.18 7.04
N ALA A 239 -17.25 -31.71 7.55
CA ALA A 239 -16.97 -31.71 8.98
C ALA A 239 -16.76 -30.28 9.50
N THR A 240 -17.39 -29.95 10.63
CA THR A 240 -17.38 -28.60 11.21
C THR A 240 -15.96 -28.07 11.44
N ALA A 241 -15.07 -28.90 11.98
CA ALA A 241 -13.68 -28.52 12.22
C ALA A 241 -12.94 -28.17 10.92
N GLY A 242 -13.09 -29.00 9.87
CA GLY A 242 -12.45 -28.78 8.58
C GLY A 242 -12.94 -27.50 7.89
N ARG A 243 -14.26 -27.26 7.91
CA ARG A 243 -14.85 -26.03 7.37
C ARG A 243 -14.41 -24.80 8.16
N TYR A 244 -14.33 -24.89 9.48
CA TYR A 244 -13.89 -23.76 10.29
C TYR A 244 -12.42 -23.41 10.02
N VAL A 245 -11.54 -24.41 9.93
CA VAL A 245 -10.13 -24.21 9.52
C VAL A 245 -10.05 -23.58 8.12
N SER A 246 -10.86 -24.02 7.17
CA SER A 246 -10.89 -23.37 5.84
C SER A 246 -11.29 -21.89 5.92
N MET A 247 -12.19 -21.49 6.83
CA MET A 247 -12.57 -20.07 6.98
C MET A 247 -11.41 -19.20 7.48
N PHE A 248 -10.56 -19.72 8.39
CA PHE A 248 -9.33 -19.02 8.79
C PHE A 248 -8.35 -18.83 7.62
N LEU A 249 -8.15 -19.90 6.83
CA LEU A 249 -7.27 -19.85 5.66
C LEU A 249 -7.84 -18.97 4.53
N MET A 250 -9.17 -18.91 4.38
CA MET A 250 -9.81 -17.98 3.45
C MET A 250 -9.58 -16.54 3.89
N ALA A 251 -9.84 -16.22 5.16
CA ALA A 251 -9.70 -14.87 5.70
C ALA A 251 -8.25 -14.34 5.58
N SER A 252 -7.24 -15.20 5.80
CA SER A 252 -5.83 -14.81 5.65
C SER A 252 -5.44 -14.39 4.23
N GLY A 253 -6.23 -14.73 3.20
CA GLY A 253 -6.07 -14.25 1.83
C GLY A 253 -6.04 -12.73 1.68
N TYR A 254 -6.70 -12.01 2.59
CA TYR A 254 -6.69 -10.54 2.61
C TYR A 254 -5.31 -9.95 2.93
N ALA A 255 -4.41 -10.72 3.55
CA ALA A 255 -3.02 -10.32 3.74
C ALA A 255 -2.29 -10.10 2.40
N GLY A 256 -2.62 -10.88 1.36
CA GLY A 256 -2.12 -10.68 0.00
C GLY A 256 -2.79 -9.50 -0.71
N PHE A 257 -4.10 -9.32 -0.51
CA PHE A 257 -4.84 -8.20 -1.12
C PHE A 257 -4.35 -6.83 -0.69
N ALA A 258 -3.97 -6.67 0.59
CA ALA A 258 -3.41 -5.42 1.09
C ALA A 258 -2.17 -4.95 0.31
N LEU A 259 -1.37 -5.90 -0.20
CA LEU A 259 -0.15 -5.62 -0.95
C LEU A 259 -0.39 -5.43 -2.45
N THR A 260 -1.53 -5.85 -3.00
CA THR A 260 -1.85 -5.70 -4.43
C THR A 260 -1.79 -4.22 -4.85
N LEU A 261 -2.41 -3.32 -4.07
CA LEU A 261 -2.45 -1.89 -4.40
C LEU A 261 -1.04 -1.27 -4.39
N VAL A 262 -0.22 -1.66 -3.42
CA VAL A 262 1.18 -1.24 -3.31
C VAL A 262 1.98 -1.74 -4.51
N TRP A 263 1.73 -2.97 -4.95
CA TRP A 263 2.41 -3.53 -6.11
C TRP A 263 2.03 -2.83 -7.42
N VAL A 264 0.76 -2.47 -7.60
CA VAL A 264 0.30 -1.67 -8.76
C VAL A 264 1.03 -0.32 -8.80
N SER A 265 1.14 0.34 -7.65
CA SER A 265 1.89 1.58 -7.51
C SER A 265 3.38 1.44 -7.86
N ASN A 266 3.99 0.32 -7.48
CA ASN A 266 5.42 0.06 -7.74
C ASN A 266 5.69 -0.39 -9.19
N ALA A 267 4.72 -1.05 -9.83
CA ALA A 267 4.84 -1.52 -11.21
C ALA A 267 4.78 -0.38 -12.24
N ILE A 268 4.24 0.78 -11.84
CA ILE A 268 4.05 1.98 -12.66
C ILE A 268 4.52 3.22 -11.86
N PRO A 269 5.83 3.43 -11.70
CA PRO A 269 6.37 4.48 -10.84
C PRO A 269 6.27 5.88 -11.46
N ARG A 270 6.38 6.03 -12.78
CA ARG A 270 6.43 7.34 -13.47
C ARG A 270 5.71 7.34 -14.83
N PRO A 271 5.21 8.50 -15.31
CA PRO A 271 5.04 9.77 -14.60
C PRO A 271 3.99 9.72 -13.48
N PRO A 272 3.97 10.65 -12.51
CA PRO A 272 2.99 10.66 -11.41
C PRO A 272 1.53 10.68 -11.89
N ALA A 273 1.22 11.46 -12.93
CA ALA A 273 -0.12 11.51 -13.52
C ALA A 273 -0.55 10.15 -14.10
N LYS A 274 0.37 9.43 -14.75
CA LYS A 274 0.15 8.07 -15.26
C LYS A 274 -0.04 7.07 -14.13
N ARG A 275 0.76 7.15 -13.07
CA ARG A 275 0.65 6.30 -11.88
C ARG A 275 -0.72 6.47 -11.21
N ALA A 276 -1.16 7.71 -11.00
CA ALA A 276 -2.46 8.01 -10.41
C ALA A 276 -3.61 7.46 -11.28
N ALA A 277 -3.57 7.71 -12.59
CA ALA A 277 -4.56 7.18 -13.53
C ALA A 277 -4.58 5.65 -13.55
N ALA A 278 -3.42 5.00 -13.55
CA ALA A 278 -3.31 3.55 -13.52
C ALA A 278 -3.87 2.94 -12.22
N ILE A 279 -3.56 3.52 -11.05
CA ILE A 279 -4.12 3.07 -9.77
C ILE A 279 -5.65 3.19 -9.79
N GLY A 280 -6.18 4.31 -10.31
CA GLY A 280 -7.62 4.53 -10.46
C GLY A 280 -8.30 3.50 -11.37
N ILE A 281 -7.72 3.25 -12.57
CA ILE A 281 -8.22 2.25 -13.51
C ILE A 281 -8.21 0.86 -12.89
N VAL A 282 -7.08 0.45 -12.31
CA VAL A 282 -6.92 -0.90 -11.75
C VAL A 282 -7.89 -1.13 -10.57
N ASN A 283 -8.05 -0.14 -9.69
CA ASN A 283 -8.99 -0.24 -8.57
C ASN A 283 -10.45 -0.22 -9.04
N GLY A 284 -10.80 0.66 -9.98
CA GLY A 284 -12.14 0.77 -10.54
C GLY A 284 -12.57 -0.51 -11.26
N PHE A 285 -11.75 -1.01 -12.19
CA PHE A 285 -12.02 -2.29 -12.86
C PHE A 285 -11.94 -3.48 -11.90
N GLY A 286 -11.07 -3.42 -10.89
CA GLY A 286 -10.97 -4.43 -9.85
C GLY A 286 -12.32 -4.67 -9.15
N ASN A 287 -13.04 -3.61 -8.81
CA ASN A 287 -14.32 -3.72 -8.10
C ASN A 287 -15.43 -4.40 -8.93
N ILE A 288 -15.29 -4.49 -10.25
CA ILE A 288 -16.19 -5.32 -11.09
C ILE A 288 -16.13 -6.79 -10.65
N GLY A 289 -14.99 -7.25 -10.13
CA GLY A 289 -14.86 -8.60 -9.55
C GLY A 289 -15.78 -8.83 -8.36
N ASN A 290 -15.95 -7.83 -7.49
CA ASN A 290 -16.91 -7.89 -6.38
C ASN A 290 -18.37 -7.90 -6.89
N LEU A 291 -18.66 -7.13 -7.93
CA LEU A 291 -19.97 -7.14 -8.58
C LEU A 291 -20.30 -8.52 -9.16
N ILE A 292 -19.38 -9.14 -9.89
CA ILE A 292 -19.57 -10.51 -10.41
C ILE A 292 -19.69 -11.50 -9.24
N GLY A 293 -18.91 -11.29 -8.18
CA GLY A 293 -18.91 -12.11 -6.98
C GLY A 293 -20.28 -12.16 -6.30
N SER A 294 -21.03 -11.06 -6.27
CA SER A 294 -22.37 -11.05 -5.67
C SER A 294 -23.36 -11.98 -6.40
N PHE A 295 -23.16 -12.21 -7.70
CA PHE A 295 -23.93 -13.18 -8.50
C PHE A 295 -23.37 -14.61 -8.42
N ALA A 296 -22.13 -14.79 -7.94
CA ALA A 296 -21.47 -16.08 -7.79
C ALA A 296 -21.83 -16.78 -6.46
N TRP A 297 -22.38 -16.08 -5.47
CA TRP A 297 -22.78 -16.69 -4.17
C TRP A 297 -24.30 -16.83 -4.07
N LYS A 298 -24.85 -17.76 -4.86
CA LYS A 298 -26.30 -17.99 -4.93
C LYS A 298 -26.80 -18.82 -3.75
N VAL A 299 -27.97 -18.43 -3.20
CA VAL A 299 -28.67 -19.18 -2.14
C VAL A 299 -28.97 -20.63 -2.58
N GLN A 300 -29.24 -20.85 -3.88
CA GLN A 300 -29.52 -22.18 -4.45
C GLN A 300 -28.34 -23.16 -4.31
N TRP A 301 -27.12 -22.67 -4.10
CA TRP A 301 -25.92 -23.50 -3.94
C TRP A 301 -25.61 -23.77 -2.46
N SER A 302 -26.38 -23.19 -1.54
CA SER A 302 -26.33 -23.50 -0.11
C SER A 302 -26.73 -24.96 0.16
N PRO A 303 -26.18 -25.63 1.19
CA PRO A 303 -25.18 -25.17 2.17
C PRO A 303 -23.72 -25.49 1.76
N LYS A 304 -23.53 -26.13 0.60
CA LYS A 304 -22.23 -26.65 0.17
C LYS A 304 -21.41 -25.61 -0.61
N TYR A 305 -22.07 -24.71 -1.34
CA TYR A 305 -21.47 -23.65 -2.16
C TYR A 305 -20.35 -24.12 -3.11
N HIS A 306 -20.41 -25.37 -3.59
CA HIS A 306 -19.34 -25.95 -4.39
C HIS A 306 -19.05 -25.14 -5.66
N GLN A 307 -20.08 -24.68 -6.38
CA GLN A 307 -19.88 -23.88 -7.59
C GLN A 307 -19.15 -22.56 -7.28
N SER A 308 -19.53 -21.86 -6.20
CA SER A 308 -18.88 -20.62 -5.78
C SER A 308 -17.41 -20.83 -5.44
N MET A 309 -17.10 -21.92 -4.73
CA MET A 309 -15.72 -22.27 -4.36
C MET A 309 -14.87 -22.63 -5.59
N ILE A 310 -15.42 -23.37 -6.56
CA ILE A 310 -14.74 -23.70 -7.81
C ILE A 310 -14.47 -22.43 -8.64
N ILE A 311 -15.44 -21.52 -8.74
CA ILE A 311 -15.25 -20.21 -9.38
C ILE A 311 -14.14 -19.43 -8.66
N GLY A 312 -14.13 -19.46 -7.33
CA GLY A 312 -13.08 -18.84 -6.52
C GLY A 312 -11.69 -19.41 -6.80
N ILE A 313 -11.56 -20.74 -6.89
CA ILE A 313 -10.30 -21.42 -7.24
C ILE A 313 -9.84 -21.01 -8.64
N ALA A 314 -10.72 -21.10 -9.64
CA ALA A 314 -10.39 -20.80 -11.04
C ALA A 314 -9.92 -19.35 -11.21
N THR A 315 -10.58 -18.41 -10.55
CA THR A 315 -10.27 -16.98 -10.63
C THR A 315 -8.98 -16.64 -9.87
N LEU A 316 -8.73 -17.22 -8.69
CA LEU A 316 -7.45 -17.04 -7.99
C LEU A 316 -6.27 -17.68 -8.74
N ALA A 317 -6.48 -18.84 -9.37
CA ALA A 317 -5.47 -19.47 -10.21
C ALA A 317 -5.16 -18.61 -11.45
N PHE A 318 -6.20 -18.05 -12.09
CA PHE A 318 -6.04 -17.12 -13.21
C PHE A 318 -5.31 -15.83 -12.78
N SER A 319 -5.68 -15.25 -11.64
CA SER A 319 -4.98 -14.11 -11.05
C SER A 319 -3.51 -14.43 -10.77
N SER A 320 -3.21 -15.63 -10.25
CA SER A 320 -1.83 -16.09 -10.01
C SER A 320 -1.02 -16.19 -11.30
N ALA A 321 -1.63 -16.68 -12.38
CA ALA A 321 -1.00 -16.73 -13.71
C ALA A 321 -0.70 -15.32 -14.24
N LEU A 322 -1.65 -14.39 -14.13
CA LEU A 322 -1.45 -12.99 -14.53
C LEU A 322 -0.38 -12.28 -13.69
N ALA A 323 -0.35 -12.55 -12.38
CA ALA A 323 0.70 -12.04 -11.50
C ALA A 323 2.08 -12.58 -11.91
N PHE A 324 2.17 -13.84 -12.33
CA PHE A 324 3.42 -14.39 -12.86
C PHE A 324 3.84 -13.70 -14.16
N VAL A 325 2.89 -13.41 -15.06
CA VAL A 325 3.16 -12.62 -16.27
C VAL A 325 3.72 -11.24 -15.90
N ILE A 326 3.08 -10.50 -15.00
CA ILE A 326 3.57 -9.19 -14.54
C ILE A 326 4.97 -9.32 -13.94
N ARG A 327 5.21 -10.31 -13.07
CA ARG A 327 6.54 -10.56 -12.50
C ARG A 327 7.60 -10.75 -13.59
N THR A 328 7.33 -11.58 -14.60
CA THR A 328 8.28 -11.78 -15.70
C THR A 328 8.51 -10.51 -16.52
N MET A 329 7.47 -9.69 -16.74
CA MET A 329 7.60 -8.39 -17.41
C MET A 329 8.47 -7.42 -16.59
N LEU A 330 8.30 -7.38 -15.26
CA LEU A 330 9.09 -6.52 -14.37
C LEU A 330 10.55 -6.98 -14.30
N ILE A 331 10.81 -8.29 -14.21
CA ILE A 331 12.18 -8.83 -14.24
C ILE A 331 12.85 -8.52 -15.58
N ARG A 332 12.13 -8.67 -16.71
CA ARG A 332 12.66 -8.32 -18.04
C ARG A 332 12.95 -6.83 -18.17
N ALA A 333 12.08 -5.97 -17.63
CA ALA A 333 12.30 -4.53 -17.61
C ALA A 333 13.53 -4.16 -16.76
N ASN A 334 13.69 -4.78 -15.58
CA ASN A 334 14.88 -4.60 -14.73
C ASN A 334 16.16 -5.03 -15.44
N ARG A 335 16.16 -6.19 -16.12
CA ARG A 335 17.33 -6.65 -16.90
C ARG A 335 17.68 -5.69 -18.04
N LYS A 336 16.68 -5.11 -18.71
CA LYS A 336 16.90 -4.12 -19.77
C LYS A 336 17.52 -2.84 -19.22
N MET A 337 17.04 -2.36 -18.07
CA MET A 337 17.63 -1.21 -17.38
C MET A 337 19.08 -1.49 -16.96
N ASP A 338 19.35 -2.69 -16.43
CA ASP A 338 20.71 -3.08 -16.05
C ASP A 338 21.65 -3.10 -17.26
N GLN A 339 21.19 -3.58 -18.41
CA GLN A 339 21.95 -3.52 -19.66
C GLN A 339 22.22 -2.08 -20.11
N GLN A 340 21.20 -1.22 -20.08
CA GLN A 340 21.34 0.20 -20.44
C GLN A 340 22.31 0.96 -19.52
N ASP A 341 22.29 0.68 -18.22
CA ASP A 341 23.25 1.26 -17.27
C ASP A 341 24.67 0.78 -17.55
N MET A 342 24.85 -0.50 -17.88
CA MET A 342 26.17 -1.03 -18.25
C MET A 342 26.69 -0.44 -19.57
N ASP A 343 25.83 -0.31 -20.58
CA ASP A 343 26.18 0.30 -21.88
C ASP A 343 26.55 1.79 -21.71
N ALA A 344 25.80 2.53 -20.88
CA ALA A 344 26.09 3.93 -20.56
C ALA A 344 27.42 4.11 -19.82
N LEU A 345 27.82 3.13 -18.99
CA LEU A 345 29.12 3.14 -18.31
C LEU A 345 30.29 2.78 -19.25
N GLN A 346 30.03 2.05 -20.34
CA GLN A 346 31.03 1.69 -21.35
C GLN A 346 31.26 2.80 -22.38
N ASN A 347 30.23 3.61 -22.68
CA ASN A 347 30.37 4.78 -23.54
C ASN A 347 31.01 5.96 -22.79
N GLN A 348 32.21 6.39 -23.22
CA GLN A 348 32.97 7.46 -22.56
C GLN A 348 32.19 8.77 -22.39
N GLY A 349 31.34 9.14 -23.35
CA GLY A 349 30.51 10.35 -23.27
C GLY A 349 29.34 10.26 -22.28
N ASP A 350 28.77 9.07 -22.06
CA ASP A 350 27.70 8.88 -21.07
C ASP A 350 28.26 8.68 -19.66
N ALA A 351 29.44 8.07 -19.54
CA ALA A 351 30.19 8.01 -18.28
C ALA A 351 30.56 9.41 -17.76
N GLU A 352 30.89 10.36 -18.64
CA GLU A 352 31.09 11.76 -18.27
C GLU A 352 29.78 12.41 -17.78
N ARG A 353 28.64 12.18 -18.45
CA ARG A 353 27.33 12.69 -17.98
C ARG A 353 26.94 12.15 -16.60
N VAL A 354 27.20 10.87 -16.33
CA VAL A 354 26.92 10.26 -15.01
C VAL A 354 27.84 10.86 -13.94
N ARG A 355 29.11 11.13 -14.26
CA ARG A 355 30.05 11.82 -13.36
C ARG A 355 29.67 13.28 -13.14
N GLU A 356 29.20 13.96 -14.18
CA GLU A 356 28.76 15.35 -14.12
C GLU A 356 27.47 15.47 -13.30
N ALA A 357 26.49 14.59 -13.49
CA ALA A 357 25.30 14.50 -12.66
C ALA A 357 25.63 14.25 -11.18
N ALA A 358 26.53 13.30 -10.89
CA ALA A 358 27.00 13.06 -9.53
C ALA A 358 27.70 14.29 -8.92
N ARG A 359 28.48 15.02 -9.72
CA ARG A 359 29.17 16.25 -9.31
C ARG A 359 28.21 17.40 -9.03
N LEU A 360 27.15 17.54 -9.84
CA LEU A 360 26.10 18.54 -9.66
C LEU A 360 25.26 18.26 -8.40
N GLU A 361 24.99 16.99 -8.11
CA GLU A 361 24.29 16.56 -6.89
C GLU A 361 25.18 16.53 -5.64
N GLY A 362 26.50 16.75 -5.77
CA GLY A 362 27.44 16.71 -4.64
C GLY A 362 27.62 15.32 -4.02
N ILE A 363 27.25 14.26 -4.72
CA ILE A 363 27.32 12.86 -4.27
C ILE A 363 28.43 12.11 -5.00
N THR A 364 28.92 11.02 -4.40
CA THR A 364 29.88 10.16 -5.08
C THR A 364 29.21 9.44 -6.26
N VAL A 365 29.98 9.13 -7.31
CA VAL A 365 29.50 8.37 -8.48
C VAL A 365 28.91 7.02 -8.05
N GLU A 366 29.50 6.41 -7.02
CA GLU A 366 29.05 5.14 -6.45
C GLU A 366 27.68 5.27 -5.76
N GLU A 367 27.43 6.39 -5.10
CA GLU A 367 26.15 6.71 -4.46
C GLU A 367 25.06 7.11 -5.47
N ALA A 368 25.42 7.80 -6.55
CA ALA A 368 24.55 8.05 -7.69
C ALA A 368 24.12 6.75 -8.38
N ILE A 369 25.05 5.81 -8.57
CA ILE A 369 24.76 4.46 -9.10
C ILE A 369 23.89 3.67 -8.12
N ARG A 370 24.13 3.77 -6.81
CA ARG A 370 23.31 3.12 -5.78
C ARG A 370 21.88 3.65 -5.75
N ARG A 371 21.68 4.96 -5.93
CA ARG A 371 20.37 5.59 -6.10
C ARG A 371 19.68 5.10 -7.37
N ARG A 372 20.38 5.03 -8.52
CA ARG A 372 19.86 4.43 -9.76
C ARG A 372 19.38 3.00 -9.58
N ARG A 373 20.14 2.16 -8.87
CA ARG A 373 19.74 0.77 -8.54
C ARG A 373 18.50 0.69 -7.64
N GLY A 374 18.20 1.74 -6.87
CA GLY A 374 16.98 1.86 -6.07
C GLY A 374 15.70 2.06 -6.88
N PHE A 375 15.79 2.48 -8.16
CA PHE A 375 14.64 2.67 -9.06
C PHE A 375 14.18 1.40 -9.78
N ARG A 376 14.71 0.24 -9.41
CA ARG A 376 14.30 -1.05 -10.00
C ARG A 376 12.87 -1.40 -9.59
N TYR A 377 12.15 -2.06 -10.49
CA TYR A 377 10.82 -2.58 -10.21
C TYR A 377 10.88 -3.67 -9.14
N LEU A 378 10.09 -3.50 -8.07
CA LEU A 378 9.84 -4.56 -7.10
C LEU A 378 8.91 -5.59 -7.76
N HIS A 379 9.38 -6.84 -7.88
CA HIS A 379 8.76 -7.85 -8.74
C HIS A 379 7.99 -8.93 -7.98
#